data_AF-A0A832YPP4-F1
#
_entry.id   AF-A0A832YPP4-F1
#
_cell.length_a   1.000
_cell.length_b   1.000
_cell.length_c   1.000
_cell.angle_alpha   90.00
_cell.angle_beta   90.00
_cell.angle_gamma   90.00
#
_symmetry.space_group_name_H-M   'P 1'
#
loop_
_entity.id
_entity.type
_entity.pdbx_description
1 polymer ?
#
loop_
_entity_poly.entity_id
_entity_poly.type
_entity_poly.pdbx_seq_one_letter_code
_entity_poly.pdbx_strand_id
1 'polypeptide(L)'
;MALVEPQQIEALLWFWLPLALVPLGFWMLLLRSSETVRKMGMPTVFFGFIMVMASQWTVPDSDSSASGHLLLVVIGPILMLGIGSFMAIFG
;
A
#
# COMPACT_ATOMS: atom_id res chain seq x y z
N MET A 1 17.43 -2.67 -26.87
CA MET A 1 16.04 -2.36 -26.48
C MET A 1 15.69 -3.41 -25.43
N ALA A 2 15.87 -3.09 -24.14
CA ALA A 2 15.57 -4.03 -23.07
C ALA A 2 14.06 -4.26 -23.11
N LEU A 3 13.65 -5.43 -23.61
CA LEU A 3 12.25 -5.80 -23.64
C LEU A 3 11.88 -6.02 -22.18
N VAL A 4 10.94 -5.22 -21.68
CA VAL A 4 10.40 -5.39 -20.33
C VAL A 4 9.91 -6.83 -20.24
N GLU A 5 10.55 -7.60 -19.35
CA GLU A 5 10.18 -8.99 -19.14
C GLU A 5 8.72 -9.05 -18.67
N PRO A 6 7.92 -10.04 -19.08
CA PRO A 6 6.50 -10.14 -18.71
C PRO A 6 6.28 -10.10 -17.19
N GLN A 7 7.26 -10.62 -16.45
CA GLN A 7 7.34 -10.65 -14.99
C GLN A 7 7.39 -9.24 -14.36
N GLN A 8 8.03 -8.28 -15.04
CA GLN A 8 8.09 -6.89 -14.59
C GLN A 8 6.75 -6.16 -14.80
N ILE A 9 6.00 -6.54 -15.84
CA ILE A 9 4.65 -6.01 -16.10
C ILE A 9 3.68 -6.53 -15.04
N GLU A 10 3.76 -7.81 -14.70
CA GLU A 10 2.96 -8.38 -13.61
C GLU A 10 3.27 -7.72 -12.25
N ALA A 11 4.55 -7.53 -11.92
CA ALA A 11 4.93 -6.80 -10.71
C ALA A 11 4.40 -5.36 -10.69
N LEU A 12 4.42 -4.66 -11.84
CA LEU A 12 3.90 -3.30 -11.94
C LEU A 12 2.40 -3.25 -11.65
N LEU A 13 1.63 -4.19 -12.21
CA LEU A 13 0.17 -4.23 -12.07
C LEU A 13 -0.28 -4.69 -10.69
N TRP A 14 0.41 -5.67 -10.09
CA TRP A 14 -0.03 -6.32 -8.85
C TRP A 14 0.59 -5.71 -7.58
N PHE A 15 1.74 -5.05 -7.68
CA PHE A 15 2.41 -4.44 -6.52
C PHE A 15 2.45 -2.91 -6.62
N TRP A 16 3.02 -2.36 -7.70
CA TRP A 16 3.26 -0.92 -7.79
C TRP A 16 1.99 -0.10 -8.00
N LEU A 17 1.04 -0.59 -8.80
CA LEU A 17 -0.23 0.08 -9.02
C LEU A 17 -1.07 0.14 -7.73
N PRO A 18 -1.29 -0.96 -6.98
CA PRO A 18 -1.94 -0.91 -5.67
C PRO A 18 -1.18 -0.03 -4.66
N LEU A 19 0.15 -0.06 -4.68
CA LEU A 19 0.98 0.79 -3.82
C LEU A 19 0.75 2.28 -4.11
N ALA A 20 0.62 2.67 -5.37
CA ALA A 20 0.32 4.05 -5.77
C ALA A 20 -1.11 4.48 -5.40
N LEU A 21 -2.06 3.53 -5.30
CA LEU A 21 -3.42 3.82 -4.85
C LEU A 21 -3.49 4.19 -3.37
N VAL A 22 -2.56 3.72 -2.53
CA VAL A 22 -2.53 4.05 -1.09
C VAL A 22 -2.35 5.57 -0.85
N PRO A 23 -1.28 6.25 -1.32
CA PRO A 23 -1.13 7.69 -1.14
C PRO A 23 -2.23 8.49 -1.87
N LEU A 24 -2.76 8.00 -3.00
CA LEU A 24 -3.91 8.61 -3.68
C LEU A 24 -5.17 8.55 -2.80
N GLY A 25 -5.45 7.41 -2.17
CA GLY A 25 -6.57 7.27 -1.25
C GLY A 25 -6.42 8.18 -0.02
N PHE A 26 -5.20 8.32 0.51
CA PHE A 26 -4.91 9.30 1.58
C PHE A 26 -5.13 10.74 1.12
N TRP A 27 -4.71 11.09 -0.10
CA TRP A 27 -4.99 12.40 -0.68
C TRP A 27 -6.50 12.67 -0.79
N MET A 28 -7.27 11.68 -1.25
CA MET A 28 -8.73 11.76 -1.30
C MET A 28 -9.36 11.96 0.08
N LEU A 29 -8.82 11.34 1.13
CA LEU A 29 -9.28 11.53 2.52
C LEU A 29 -8.99 12.94 3.06
N LEU A 30 -7.91 13.57 2.62
CA LEU A 30 -7.52 14.93 3.02
C LEU A 30 -8.28 16.03 2.27
N LEU A 31 -8.93 15.69 1.15
CA LEU A 31 -9.72 16.63 0.36
C LEU A 31 -10.96 17.11 1.15
N ARG A 32 -10.97 18.39 1.54
CA ARG A 32 -12.16 19.05 2.13
C ARG A 32 -13.21 19.47 1.11
N SER A 33 -12.83 19.57 -0.17
CA SER A 33 -13.68 20.17 -1.20
C SER A 33 -14.84 19.28 -1.67
N SER A 34 -14.77 17.96 -1.47
CA SER A 34 -15.80 17.03 -1.95
C SER A 34 -16.01 15.89 -0.96
N GLU A 35 -17.19 15.83 -0.35
CA GLU A 35 -17.54 14.80 0.63
C GLU A 35 -17.61 13.41 -0.02
N THR A 36 -18.03 13.33 -1.29
CA THR A 36 -18.11 12.08 -2.05
C THR A 36 -16.72 11.47 -2.30
N VAL A 37 -15.77 12.29 -2.73
CA VAL A 37 -14.37 11.86 -2.96
C VAL A 37 -13.73 11.43 -1.64
N ARG A 38 -14.01 12.15 -0.55
CA ARG A 38 -13.53 11.79 0.79
C ARG A 38 -14.05 10.44 1.27
N LYS A 39 -15.34 10.15 1.04
CA LYS A 39 -15.93 8.84 1.37
C LYS A 39 -15.33 7.70 0.54
N MET A 40 -14.93 7.96 -0.71
CA MET A 40 -14.25 6.97 -1.55
C MET A 40 -12.76 6.78 -1.20
N GLY A 41 -12.13 7.73 -0.51
CA GLY A 41 -10.72 7.62 -0.13
C GLY A 41 -10.42 6.41 0.78
N MET A 42 -11.27 6.17 1.80
CA MET A 42 -11.07 5.06 2.74
C MET A 42 -11.08 3.67 2.06
N PRO A 43 -12.08 3.31 1.22
CA PRO A 43 -12.05 2.04 0.51
C PRO A 43 -10.89 1.96 -0.49
N THR A 44 -10.46 3.07 -1.12
CA THR A 44 -9.29 3.09 -2.00
C THR A 44 -7.99 2.76 -1.24
N VAL A 45 -7.77 3.36 -0.06
CA VAL A 45 -6.61 3.04 0.79
C VAL A 45 -6.66 1.58 1.22
N PHE A 46 -7.81 1.13 1.73
CA PHE A 46 -7.97 -0.24 2.25
C PHE A 46 -7.74 -1.30 1.17
N PHE A 47 -8.31 -1.09 -0.02
CA PHE A 47 -8.17 -2.02 -1.14
C PHE A 47 -6.73 -2.04 -1.68
N GLY A 48 -6.12 -0.86 -1.86
CA GLY A 48 -4.71 -0.75 -2.26
C GLY A 48 -3.78 -1.44 -1.26
N PHE A 49 -4.01 -1.25 0.04
CA PHE A 49 -3.21 -1.85 1.08
C PHE A 49 -3.30 -3.38 1.11
N ILE A 50 -4.52 -3.93 1.05
CA ILE A 50 -4.73 -5.39 1.01
C ILE A 50 -4.10 -6.00 -0.24
N MET A 51 -4.26 -5.37 -1.40
CA MET A 51 -3.63 -5.84 -2.63
C MET A 51 -2.09 -5.87 -2.54
N VAL A 52 -1.47 -4.83 -1.95
CA VAL A 52 -0.02 -4.82 -1.73
C VAL A 52 0.43 -5.97 -0.83
N MET A 53 -0.31 -6.27 0.23
CA MET A 53 0.00 -7.40 1.12
C MET A 53 -0.18 -8.74 0.42
N ALA A 54 -1.21 -8.87 -0.43
CA ALA A 54 -1.49 -10.08 -1.20
C ALA A 54 -0.52 -10.29 -2.38
N SER A 55 0.19 -9.25 -2.83
CA SER A 55 1.10 -9.30 -3.99
C SER A 55 2.18 -10.39 -3.88
N GLN A 56 2.58 -10.72 -2.65
CA GLN A 56 3.56 -11.76 -2.31
C GLN A 56 3.16 -13.15 -2.79
N TRP A 57 1.86 -13.42 -2.87
CA TRP A 57 1.33 -14.69 -3.35
C TRP A 57 1.08 -14.73 -4.85
N THR A 58 1.01 -13.58 -5.53
CA THR A 58 0.70 -13.51 -6.96
C THR A 58 1.93 -13.53 -7.86
N VAL A 59 3.11 -13.12 -7.39
CA VAL A 59 4.35 -13.14 -8.20
C VAL A 59 5.57 -13.56 -7.35
N PRO A 60 5.80 -14.88 -7.16
CA PRO A 60 6.87 -15.39 -6.30
C PRO A 60 8.30 -15.09 -6.78
N ASP A 61 8.51 -15.04 -8.11
CA ASP A 61 9.84 -15.00 -8.75
C ASP A 61 10.30 -13.58 -9.18
N SER A 62 9.62 -12.52 -8.76
CA SER A 62 10.01 -11.13 -9.07
C SER A 62 10.71 -10.44 -7.88
N ASP A 63 11.69 -9.57 -8.13
CA ASP A 63 12.35 -8.74 -7.11
C ASP A 63 11.36 -7.92 -6.23
N SER A 64 10.17 -7.63 -6.76
CA SER A 64 9.10 -6.96 -5.99
C SER A 64 8.51 -7.85 -4.88
N SER A 65 8.69 -9.18 -4.96
CA SER A 65 8.38 -10.13 -3.89
C SER A 65 9.18 -9.83 -2.62
N ALA A 66 10.49 -9.58 -2.73
CA ALA A 66 11.32 -9.19 -1.59
C ALA A 66 10.83 -7.90 -0.89
N SER A 67 10.33 -6.92 -1.65
CA SER A 67 9.83 -5.68 -1.07
C SER A 67 8.52 -5.84 -0.29
N GLY A 68 7.58 -6.70 -0.71
CA GLY A 68 6.38 -6.93 0.08
C GLY A 68 6.63 -7.78 1.33
N HIS A 69 7.63 -8.67 1.33
CA HIS A 69 8.07 -9.40 2.52
C HIS A 69 8.60 -8.42 3.57
N LEU A 70 9.40 -7.43 3.14
CA LEU A 70 9.85 -6.33 4.00
C LEU A 70 8.67 -5.54 4.57
N LEU A 71 7.68 -5.21 3.73
CA LEU A 71 6.52 -4.43 4.14
C LEU A 71 5.70 -5.16 5.22
N LEU A 72 5.49 -6.47 5.05
CA LEU A 72 4.84 -7.34 6.05
C LEU A 72 5.65 -7.47 7.35
N VAL A 73 6.98 -7.50 7.29
CA VAL A 73 7.83 -7.56 8.50
C VAL A 73 7.77 -6.24 9.28
N VAL A 74 7.73 -5.10 8.58
CA VAL A 74 7.83 -3.78 9.21
C VAL A 74 6.47 -3.22 9.64
N ILE A 75 5.35 -3.72 9.11
CA ILE A 75 4.01 -3.23 9.47
C ILE A 75 3.71 -3.36 10.97
N GLY A 76 4.06 -4.49 11.60
CA GLY A 76 3.86 -4.73 13.03
C GLY A 76 4.58 -3.68 13.89
N PRO A 77 5.90 -3.51 13.73
CA PRO A 77 6.66 -2.44 14.38
C PRO A 77 6.10 -1.03 14.15
N ILE A 78 5.66 -0.71 12.93
CA ILE A 78 5.06 0.60 12.62
C ILE A 78 3.77 0.82 13.41
N LEU A 79 2.87 -0.18 13.44
CA LEU A 79 1.63 -0.08 14.20
C LEU A 79 1.91 0.08 15.70
N MET A 80 2.88 -0.67 16.23
CA MET A 80 3.26 -0.58 17.63
C MET A 80 3.82 0.81 17.98
N LEU A 81 4.69 1.37 17.12
CA LEU A 81 5.21 2.73 17.25
C LEU A 81 4.12 3.79 17.16
N GLY A 82 3.19 3.65 16.22
CA GLY A 82 2.07 4.57 16.06
C GLY A 82 1.16 4.59 17.27
N ILE A 83 0.76 3.42 17.77
CA ILE A 83 -0.06 3.28 18.99
C ILE A 83 0.70 3.80 20.21
N GLY A 84 1.97 3.43 20.37
CA GLY A 84 2.82 3.90 21.46
C GLY A 84 2.98 5.42 21.48
N SER A 85 3.19 6.03 20.32
CA SER A 85 3.28 7.49 20.18
C SER A 85 1.95 8.19 20.49
N PHE A 86 0.83 7.62 20.04
CA PHE A 86 -0.49 8.14 20.35
C PHE A 86 -0.78 8.13 21.85
N MET A 87 -0.51 7.00 22.53
CA MET A 87 -0.67 6.88 23.99
C MET A 87 0.28 7.81 24.75
N ALA A 88 1.50 8.03 24.26
CA ALA A 88 2.44 8.94 24.92
C ALA A 88 2.00 10.42 24.87
N ILE A 89 1.24 10.82 23.85
CA ILE A 89 0.77 12.21 23.68
C ILE A 89 -0.60 12.43 24.31
N PHE A 90 -1.51 11.46 24.18
CA PHE A 90 -2.93 11.61 24.53
C PHE A 90 -3.44 10.65 25.61
N GLY A 91 -2.64 9.66 26.02
CA GLY A 91 -2.99 8.67 27.04
C GLY A 91 -2.68 9.13 28.46
#